data_AF-G1UVQ4-F1
#
_entry.id   AF-G1UVQ4-F1
#
_cell.length_a   1.000
_cell.length_b   1.000
_cell.length_c   1.000
_cell.angle_alpha   90.00
_cell.angle_beta   90.00
_cell.angle_gamma   90.00
#
_symmetry.space_group_name_H-M   'P 1'
#
loop_
_entity.id
_entity.type
_entity.pdbx_description
1 polymer ?
#
loop_
_entity_poly.entity_id
_entity_poly.type
_entity_poly.pdbx_seq_one_letter_code
_entity_poly.pdbx_strand_id
1 'polypeptide(L)'
;MVKHLTVIPEDNLIMVDGRALYFEFASPTRLHAMQWHNGAGHLEYTDGRPNFALSEADYDTRVAPYIALWEQEKARLEAEEAAAEAERLAEYNKPENARIRKYAEINEGCQAALAALTATYPDRELLTFERQEREARALLAGDSATDVAHITAIAQGRGIPVEELAQKIIAKADAFALASGALIGQRQWYEDALESLGPDATTAQIEDITVSYSAAAVATQEATDGDSSALPGADGSAS
;
A
#
# COMPACT_ATOMS: atom_id res chain seq x y z
N MET A 1 42.88 -11.34 3.53
CA MET A 1 43.07 -10.53 4.74
C MET A 1 42.12 -9.35 4.68
N VAL A 2 41.54 -8.94 5.80
CA VAL A 2 40.77 -7.69 5.86
C VAL A 2 41.70 -6.50 5.62
N LYS A 3 41.18 -5.41 5.07
CA LYS A 3 41.99 -4.22 4.79
C LYS A 3 42.19 -3.40 6.06
N HIS A 4 41.16 -3.30 6.88
CA HIS A 4 41.13 -2.49 8.10
C HIS A 4 40.55 -3.28 9.28
N LEU A 5 41.25 -3.24 10.40
CA LEU A 5 40.74 -3.66 11.70
C LEU A 5 41.02 -2.57 12.72
N THR A 6 40.04 -2.27 13.57
CA THR A 6 40.25 -1.52 14.81
C THR A 6 39.60 -2.27 15.95
N VAL A 7 40.34 -2.49 17.04
CA VAL A 7 39.84 -3.11 18.27
C VAL A 7 40.07 -2.13 19.40
N ILE A 8 39.03 -1.82 20.16
CA ILE A 8 39.12 -1.00 21.37
C ILE A 8 38.42 -1.77 22.49
N PRO A 9 39.17 -2.51 23.33
CA PRO A 9 38.58 -3.36 24.36
C PRO A 9 37.77 -2.60 25.41
N GLU A 10 38.18 -1.39 25.76
CA GLU A 10 37.46 -0.55 26.73
C GLU A 10 36.04 -0.19 26.25
N ASP A 11 35.88 -0.01 24.93
CA ASP A 11 34.60 0.31 24.29
C ASP A 11 33.82 -0.94 23.87
N ASN A 12 34.35 -2.14 24.12
CA ASN A 12 33.82 -3.40 23.57
C ASN A 12 33.67 -3.34 22.04
N LEU A 13 34.54 -2.59 21.35
CA LEU A 13 34.44 -2.33 19.92
C LEU A 13 35.40 -3.21 19.12
N ILE A 14 34.86 -3.86 18.09
CA ILE A 14 35.64 -4.35 16.94
C ILE A 14 35.04 -3.77 15.67
N MET A 15 35.86 -3.11 14.86
CA MET A 15 35.50 -2.57 13.56
C MET A 15 36.34 -3.23 12.47
N VAL A 16 35.66 -3.90 11.53
CA VAL A 16 36.28 -4.56 10.37
C VAL A 16 35.80 -3.85 9.11
N ASP A 17 36.74 -3.39 8.27
CA ASP A 17 36.47 -2.75 6.97
C ASP A 17 35.35 -1.67 7.02
N GLY A 18 35.34 -0.88 8.10
CA GLY A 18 34.40 0.22 8.31
C GLY A 18 33.08 -0.16 8.99
N ARG A 19 32.84 -1.44 9.31
CA ARG A 19 31.65 -1.89 10.06
C ARG A 19 32.01 -2.19 11.51
N ALA A 20 31.53 -1.33 12.40
CA ALA A 20 31.69 -1.45 13.84
C ALA A 20 30.64 -2.38 14.45
N LEU A 21 31.07 -3.27 15.35
CA LEU A 21 30.22 -4.04 16.25
C LEU A 21 30.67 -3.83 17.69
N TYR A 22 29.69 -3.78 18.59
CA TYR A 22 29.89 -3.54 20.02
C TYR A 22 29.42 -4.75 20.82
N PHE A 23 30.35 -5.47 21.42
CA PHE A 23 30.08 -6.70 22.16
C PHE A 23 31.25 -7.05 23.09
N GLU A 24 30.96 -7.75 24.19
CA GLU A 24 32.02 -8.18 25.10
C GLU A 24 32.93 -9.22 24.43
N PHE A 25 34.25 -9.03 24.55
CA PHE A 25 35.23 -10.01 24.10
C PHE A 25 36.45 -10.02 25.00
N ALA A 26 37.16 -11.15 24.99
CA ALA A 26 38.42 -11.27 25.71
C ALA A 26 39.53 -10.48 25.00
N SER A 27 40.25 -9.64 25.75
CA SER A 27 41.44 -8.94 25.27
C SER A 27 42.64 -9.18 26.21
N PRO A 28 43.89 -9.08 25.70
CA PRO A 28 45.06 -9.01 26.55
C PRO A 28 44.95 -7.90 27.59
N THR A 29 45.49 -8.16 28.78
CA THR A 29 45.54 -7.19 29.86
C THR A 29 46.24 -5.90 29.41
N ARG A 30 45.64 -4.75 29.73
CA ARG A 30 46.14 -3.40 29.39
C ARG A 30 46.22 -3.09 27.90
N LEU A 31 45.64 -3.91 27.01
CA LEU A 31 45.50 -3.51 25.62
C LEU A 31 44.53 -2.32 25.54
N HIS A 32 45.00 -1.19 24.99
CA HIS A 32 44.19 -0.01 24.75
C HIS A 32 43.53 -0.06 23.38
N ALA A 33 44.32 -0.32 22.34
CA ALA A 33 43.83 -0.42 20.97
C ALA A 33 44.69 -1.35 20.11
N MET A 34 44.08 -2.00 19.13
CA MET A 34 44.76 -2.60 17.99
C MET A 34 44.27 -1.94 16.72
N GLN A 35 45.19 -1.50 15.87
CA GLN A 35 44.88 -0.94 14.56
C GLN A 35 45.65 -1.70 13.49
N TRP A 36 44.95 -2.18 12.47
CA TRP A 36 45.52 -2.83 11.30
C TRP A 36 45.05 -2.13 10.04
N HIS A 37 45.95 -1.91 9.10
CA HIS A 37 45.68 -1.27 7.83
C HIS A 37 46.62 -1.80 6.73
N ASN A 38 46.07 -2.54 5.78
CA ASN A 38 46.75 -3.01 4.55
C ASN A 38 48.16 -3.60 4.78
N GLY A 39 48.28 -4.64 5.62
CA GLY A 39 49.53 -5.39 5.79
C GLY A 39 50.40 -4.96 6.98
N ALA A 40 50.05 -3.86 7.66
CA ALA A 40 50.76 -3.39 8.84
C ALA A 40 49.80 -2.83 9.89
N GLY A 41 50.27 -2.67 11.13
CA GLY A 41 49.45 -2.17 12.22
C GLY A 41 50.24 -1.87 13.48
N HIS A 42 49.53 -1.54 14.56
CA HIS A 42 50.13 -1.32 15.87
C HIS A 42 49.21 -1.80 17.00
N LEU A 43 49.82 -2.23 18.10
CA LEU A 43 49.19 -2.41 19.41
C LEU A 43 49.59 -1.27 20.33
N GLU A 44 48.61 -0.68 21.00
CA GLU A 44 48.78 0.32 22.04
C GLU A 44 48.36 -0.24 23.40
N TYR A 45 49.12 0.08 24.45
CA TYR A 45 48.87 -0.41 25.81
C TYR A 45 48.75 0.74 26.80
N THR A 46 47.90 0.56 27.82
CA THR A 46 47.64 1.60 28.83
C THR A 46 48.73 1.77 29.89
N ASP A 47 49.80 0.96 29.85
CA ASP A 47 50.91 1.04 30.83
C ASP A 47 52.11 1.86 30.35
N GLY A 48 51.94 2.64 29.27
CA GLY A 48 52.91 3.62 28.80
C GLY A 48 54.12 3.02 28.09
N ARG A 49 54.12 1.71 27.78
CA ARG A 49 55.12 1.11 26.91
C ARG A 49 54.99 1.64 25.47
N PRO A 50 56.06 1.62 24.65
CA PRO A 50 55.96 1.97 23.24
C PRO A 50 55.00 1.06 22.47
N ASN A 51 54.39 1.60 21.42
CA ASN A 51 53.52 0.83 20.52
C ASN A 51 54.28 -0.36 19.91
N PHE A 52 53.64 -1.52 19.87
CA PHE A 52 54.19 -2.70 19.21
C PHE A 52 53.73 -2.71 17.75
N ALA A 53 54.68 -2.57 16.81
CA ALA A 53 54.39 -2.64 15.39
C ALA A 53 54.00 -4.07 14.97
N LEU A 54 52.94 -4.19 14.19
CA LEU A 54 52.45 -5.42 13.58
C LEU A 54 52.84 -5.46 12.10
N SER A 55 53.23 -6.64 11.64
CA SER A 55 53.51 -6.96 10.25
C SER A 55 52.60 -8.08 9.74
N GLU A 56 52.67 -8.43 8.47
CA GLU A 56 51.95 -9.58 7.90
C GLU A 56 52.23 -10.90 8.65
N ALA A 57 53.44 -11.07 9.18
CA ALA A 57 53.79 -12.26 9.97
C ALA A 57 53.00 -12.37 11.28
N ASP A 58 52.49 -11.25 11.80
CA ASP A 58 51.69 -11.20 13.03
C ASP A 58 50.20 -11.41 12.77
N TYR A 59 49.76 -11.36 11.51
CA TYR A 59 48.34 -11.32 11.15
C TYR A 59 47.56 -12.49 11.74
N ASP A 60 48.01 -13.73 11.48
CA ASP A 60 47.29 -14.94 11.88
C ASP A 60 47.18 -15.10 13.41
N THR A 61 48.18 -14.61 14.15
CA THR A 61 48.26 -14.81 15.60
C THR A 61 47.65 -13.68 16.39
N ARG A 62 47.62 -12.45 15.84
CA ARG A 62 47.17 -11.25 16.57
C ARG A 62 45.94 -10.61 15.98
N VAL A 63 45.84 -10.51 14.65
CA VAL A 63 44.74 -9.78 13.98
C VAL A 63 43.57 -10.71 13.68
N ALA A 64 43.85 -11.88 13.11
CA ALA A 64 42.84 -12.87 12.72
C ALA A 64 41.90 -13.31 13.85
N PRO A 65 42.34 -13.47 15.12
CA PRO A 65 41.43 -13.81 16.21
C PRO A 65 40.31 -12.80 16.45
N TYR A 66 40.58 -11.49 16.33
CA TYR A 66 39.57 -10.44 16.50
C TYR A 66 38.59 -10.37 15.33
N ILE A 67 39.05 -10.69 14.12
CA ILE A 67 38.18 -10.82 12.96
C ILE A 67 37.23 -12.01 13.16
N ALA A 68 37.73 -13.13 13.67
CA ALA A 68 36.89 -14.29 13.95
C ALA A 68 35.81 -13.99 15.00
N LEU A 69 36.15 -13.26 16.06
CA LEU A 69 35.18 -12.77 17.06
C LEU A 69 34.13 -11.85 16.43
N TRP A 70 34.56 -10.91 15.59
CA TRP A 70 33.66 -9.99 14.90
C TRP A 70 32.72 -10.70 13.91
N GLU A 71 33.23 -11.65 13.11
CA GLU A 71 32.39 -12.43 12.20
C GLU A 71 31.40 -13.32 12.96
N GLN A 72 31.81 -13.88 14.10
CA GLN A 72 30.90 -14.63 14.97
C GLN A 72 29.77 -13.74 15.49
N GLU A 73 30.09 -12.56 16.00
CA GLU A 73 29.08 -11.64 16.51
C GLU A 73 28.16 -11.12 15.41
N LYS A 74 28.74 -10.79 14.24
CA LYS A 74 27.96 -10.42 13.06
C LYS A 74 26.97 -11.51 12.70
N ALA A 75 27.41 -12.77 12.64
CA ALA A 75 26.56 -13.91 12.33
C ALA A 75 25.46 -14.10 13.39
N ARG A 76 25.76 -13.87 14.67
CA ARG A 76 24.76 -13.91 15.76
C ARG A 76 23.67 -12.85 15.55
N LEU A 77 24.06 -11.61 15.26
CA LEU A 77 23.12 -10.51 15.00
C LEU A 77 22.27 -10.76 13.75
N GLU A 78 22.89 -11.23 12.66
CA GLU A 78 22.18 -11.58 11.43
C GLU A 78 21.19 -12.74 11.67
N ALA A 79 21.58 -13.74 12.47
CA ALA A 79 20.68 -14.84 12.83
C ALA A 79 19.52 -14.38 13.72
N GLU A 80 19.77 -13.46 14.66
CA GLU A 80 18.74 -12.86 15.50
C GLU A 80 17.75 -12.03 14.66
N GLU A 81 18.25 -11.21 13.74
CA GLU A 81 17.42 -10.43 12.81
C GLU A 81 16.59 -11.34 11.90
N ALA A 82 17.19 -12.41 11.35
CA ALA A 82 16.49 -13.39 10.53
C ALA A 82 15.41 -14.13 11.33
N ALA A 83 15.66 -14.46 12.60
CA ALA A 83 14.67 -15.09 13.46
C ALA A 83 13.49 -14.13 13.75
N ALA A 84 13.78 -12.86 14.03
CA ALA A 84 12.76 -11.84 14.25
C ALA A 84 11.92 -11.59 12.99
N GLU A 85 12.53 -11.58 11.80
CA GLU A 85 11.80 -11.47 10.53
C GLU A 85 10.95 -12.72 10.26
N ALA A 86 11.48 -13.92 10.53
CA ALA A 86 10.73 -15.16 10.40
C ALA A 86 9.51 -15.19 11.32
N GLU A 87 9.63 -14.67 12.55
CA GLU A 87 8.52 -14.53 13.49
C GLU A 87 7.47 -13.54 12.98
N ARG A 88 7.89 -12.35 12.49
CA ARG A 88 6.97 -11.38 11.86
C ARG A 88 6.22 -11.98 10.68
N LEU A 89 6.92 -12.71 9.82
CA LEU A 89 6.31 -13.35 8.65
C LEU A 89 5.36 -14.48 9.05
N ALA A 90 5.71 -15.27 10.07
CA ALA A 90 4.83 -16.30 10.62
C ALA A 90 3.56 -15.68 11.20
N GLU A 91 3.65 -14.58 11.95
CA GLU A 91 2.50 -13.83 12.45
C GLU A 91 1.63 -13.29 11.31
N TYR A 92 2.24 -12.64 10.31
CA TYR A 92 1.52 -12.12 9.15
C TYR A 92 0.79 -13.22 8.38
N ASN A 93 1.41 -14.40 8.25
CA ASN A 93 0.88 -15.56 7.52
C ASN A 93 -0.07 -16.44 8.35
N LYS A 94 -0.47 -16.02 9.55
CA LYS A 94 -1.53 -16.70 10.29
C LYS A 94 -2.86 -16.63 9.54
N PRO A 95 -3.64 -17.73 9.44
CA PRO A 95 -4.92 -17.74 8.74
C PRO A 95 -5.92 -16.69 9.23
N GLU A 96 -5.96 -16.40 10.53
CA GLU A 96 -6.80 -15.35 11.11
C GLU A 96 -6.46 -13.96 10.55
N ASN A 97 -5.17 -13.64 10.42
CA ASN A 97 -4.69 -12.36 9.89
C ASN A 97 -4.93 -12.29 8.38
N ALA A 98 -4.73 -13.38 7.66
CA ALA A 98 -5.06 -13.47 6.23
C ALA A 98 -6.57 -13.27 5.99
N ARG A 99 -7.43 -13.83 6.84
CA ARG A 99 -8.89 -13.65 6.76
C ARG A 99 -9.31 -12.21 6.96
N ILE A 100 -8.75 -11.53 7.97
CA ILE A 100 -9.02 -10.10 8.22
C ILE A 100 -8.64 -9.27 6.99
N ARG A 101 -7.45 -9.51 6.42
CA ARG A 101 -7.01 -8.82 5.20
C ARG A 101 -7.93 -9.11 4.02
N LYS A 102 -8.37 -10.35 3.85
CA LYS A 102 -9.27 -10.72 2.74
C LYS A 102 -10.64 -10.06 2.88
N TYR A 103 -11.22 -9.97 4.08
CA TYR A 103 -12.44 -9.19 4.30
C TYR A 103 -12.27 -7.70 3.98
N ALA A 104 -11.12 -7.11 4.34
CA ALA A 104 -10.81 -5.72 3.99
C ALA A 104 -10.71 -5.54 2.46
N GLU A 105 -9.96 -6.41 1.77
CA GLU A 105 -9.82 -6.40 0.31
C GLU A 105 -11.19 -6.51 -0.41
N ILE A 106 -12.06 -7.42 0.05
CA ILE A 106 -13.42 -7.58 -0.49
C ILE A 106 -14.20 -6.27 -0.35
N ASN A 107 -14.21 -5.67 0.84
CA ASN A 107 -15.01 -4.48 1.11
C ASN A 107 -14.45 -3.22 0.43
N GLU A 108 -13.14 -3.00 0.50
CA GLU A 108 -12.47 -1.88 -0.15
C GLU A 108 -12.60 -1.96 -1.69
N GLY A 109 -12.48 -3.16 -2.26
CA GLY A 109 -12.70 -3.37 -3.69
C GLY A 109 -14.12 -3.02 -4.14
N CYS A 110 -15.14 -3.41 -3.35
CA CYS A 110 -16.53 -3.05 -3.66
C CYS A 110 -16.76 -1.55 -3.54
N GLN A 111 -16.21 -0.92 -2.49
CA GLN A 111 -16.32 0.51 -2.28
C GLN A 111 -15.69 1.30 -3.43
N ALA A 112 -14.48 0.92 -3.85
CA ALA A 112 -13.80 1.55 -4.99
C ALA A 112 -14.60 1.40 -6.29
N ALA A 113 -15.14 0.20 -6.55
CA ALA A 113 -15.96 -0.05 -7.73
C ALA A 113 -17.27 0.75 -7.73
N LEU A 114 -17.96 0.85 -6.58
CA LEU A 114 -19.17 1.66 -6.43
C LEU A 114 -18.88 3.15 -6.60
N ALA A 115 -17.81 3.66 -6.00
CA ALA A 115 -17.39 5.05 -6.14
C ALA A 115 -17.07 5.41 -7.60
N ALA A 116 -16.52 4.47 -8.37
CA ALA A 116 -16.23 4.68 -9.79
C ALA A 116 -17.49 4.91 -10.64
N LEU A 117 -18.66 4.36 -10.24
CA LEU A 117 -19.93 4.55 -10.97
C LEU A 117 -20.43 6.01 -10.93
N THR A 118 -20.02 6.78 -9.92
CA THR A 118 -20.48 8.16 -9.70
C THR A 118 -19.36 9.19 -9.69
N ALA A 119 -18.12 8.80 -10.01
CA ALA A 119 -16.94 9.65 -9.87
C ALA A 119 -17.00 10.99 -10.65
N THR A 120 -17.82 11.08 -11.70
CA THR A 120 -17.99 12.30 -12.51
C THR A 120 -19.03 13.26 -11.95
N TYR A 121 -19.75 12.90 -10.88
CA TYR A 121 -20.82 13.68 -10.29
C TYR A 121 -20.39 14.31 -8.97
N PRO A 122 -20.61 15.62 -8.75
CA PRO A 122 -20.35 16.25 -7.46
C PRO A 122 -21.21 15.66 -6.34
N ASP A 123 -20.66 15.53 -5.13
CA ASP A 123 -21.34 14.92 -3.97
C ASP A 123 -22.73 15.50 -3.69
N ARG A 124 -22.88 16.83 -3.82
CA ARG A 124 -24.16 17.51 -3.56
C ARG A 124 -25.22 17.15 -4.60
N GLU A 125 -24.82 16.79 -5.81
CA GLU A 125 -25.74 16.40 -6.88
C GLU A 125 -26.31 15.00 -6.61
N LEU A 126 -25.49 14.07 -6.11
CA LEU A 126 -25.90 12.70 -5.76
C LEU A 126 -27.08 12.68 -4.78
N LEU A 127 -27.13 13.64 -3.85
CA LEU A 127 -28.23 13.80 -2.88
C LEU A 127 -29.59 14.10 -3.52
N THR A 128 -29.62 14.46 -4.81
CA THR A 128 -30.84 14.77 -5.56
C THR A 128 -31.28 13.65 -6.48
N PHE A 129 -30.47 12.61 -6.67
CA PHE A 129 -30.73 11.57 -7.69
C PHE A 129 -32.04 10.84 -7.45
N GLU A 130 -32.33 10.42 -6.22
CA GLU A 130 -33.61 9.75 -5.89
C GLU A 130 -34.82 10.65 -6.17
N ARG A 131 -34.68 11.96 -5.93
CA ARG A 131 -35.71 12.94 -6.27
C ARG A 131 -35.90 13.05 -7.78
N GLN A 132 -34.80 13.19 -8.52
CA GLN A 132 -34.82 13.27 -9.98
C GLN A 132 -35.46 12.01 -10.59
N GLU A 133 -35.08 10.82 -10.14
CA GLU A 133 -35.65 9.55 -10.61
C GLU A 133 -37.15 9.46 -10.32
N ARG A 134 -37.57 9.77 -9.09
CA ARG A 134 -39.00 9.75 -8.71
C ARG A 134 -39.83 10.68 -9.58
N GLU A 135 -39.39 11.92 -9.76
CA GLU A 135 -40.10 12.91 -10.59
C GLU A 135 -40.14 12.47 -12.06
N ALA A 136 -39.04 11.93 -12.59
CA ALA A 136 -38.96 11.46 -13.97
C ALA A 136 -39.92 10.27 -14.22
N ARG A 137 -39.93 9.28 -13.31
CA ARG A 137 -40.84 8.13 -13.42
C ARG A 137 -42.30 8.55 -13.30
N ALA A 138 -42.64 9.45 -12.38
CA ALA A 138 -44.00 9.95 -12.22
C ALA A 138 -44.50 10.73 -13.46
N LEU A 139 -43.64 11.58 -14.03
CA LEU A 139 -43.95 12.31 -15.26
C LEU A 139 -44.27 11.35 -16.41
N LEU A 140 -43.42 10.35 -16.66
CA LEU A 140 -43.63 9.40 -17.76
C LEU A 140 -44.77 8.40 -17.50
N ALA A 141 -45.14 8.17 -16.24
CA ALA A 141 -46.33 7.39 -15.89
C ALA A 141 -47.65 8.16 -16.10
N GLY A 142 -47.59 9.45 -16.42
CA GLY A 142 -48.76 10.31 -16.60
C GLY A 142 -49.44 10.69 -15.28
N ASP A 143 -48.71 10.63 -14.15
CA ASP A 143 -49.23 11.02 -12.85
C ASP A 143 -49.28 12.55 -12.71
N SER A 144 -50.44 13.13 -13.03
CA SER A 144 -50.67 14.58 -12.96
C SER A 144 -50.67 15.15 -11.54
N ALA A 145 -50.65 14.31 -10.50
CA ALA A 145 -50.64 14.76 -9.10
C ALA A 145 -49.22 14.97 -8.55
N THR A 146 -48.19 14.44 -9.20
CA THR A 146 -46.81 14.53 -8.72
C THR A 146 -46.15 15.87 -9.13
N ASP A 147 -45.57 16.56 -8.14
CA ASP A 147 -44.73 17.74 -8.36
C ASP A 147 -43.40 17.34 -9.02
N VAL A 148 -43.18 17.82 -10.25
CA VAL A 148 -41.97 17.60 -11.07
C VAL A 148 -41.12 18.88 -11.23
N ALA A 149 -41.26 19.83 -10.30
CA ALA A 149 -40.60 21.14 -10.38
C ALA A 149 -39.07 21.05 -10.46
N HIS A 150 -38.44 20.04 -9.85
CA HIS A 150 -36.99 19.96 -9.81
C HIS A 150 -36.42 19.56 -11.17
N ILE A 151 -36.93 18.48 -11.78
CA ILE A 151 -36.51 18.08 -13.13
C ILE A 151 -36.94 19.12 -14.17
N THR A 152 -38.06 19.83 -13.94
CA THR A 152 -38.48 20.93 -14.82
C THR A 152 -37.47 22.08 -14.80
N ALA A 153 -36.99 22.49 -13.62
CA ALA A 153 -35.96 23.52 -13.49
C ALA A 153 -34.62 23.10 -14.13
N ILE A 154 -34.22 21.82 -13.96
CA ILE A 154 -33.03 21.27 -14.62
C ILE A 154 -33.19 21.30 -16.14
N ALA A 155 -34.35 20.88 -16.66
CA ALA A 155 -34.64 20.87 -18.09
C ALA A 155 -34.59 22.28 -18.70
N GLN A 156 -35.19 23.26 -18.00
CA GLN A 156 -35.12 24.68 -18.37
C GLN A 156 -33.68 25.21 -18.38
N GLY A 157 -32.90 24.92 -17.34
CA GLY A 157 -31.49 25.33 -17.27
C GLY A 157 -30.62 24.72 -18.35
N ARG A 158 -30.98 23.52 -18.84
CA ARG A 158 -30.31 22.82 -19.95
C ARG A 158 -30.86 23.17 -21.33
N GLY A 159 -32.01 23.83 -21.44
CA GLY A 159 -32.68 24.12 -22.70
C GLY A 159 -33.24 22.90 -23.43
N ILE A 160 -33.63 21.84 -22.70
CA ILE A 160 -34.20 20.61 -23.28
C ILE A 160 -35.64 20.37 -22.79
N PRO A 161 -36.48 19.61 -23.52
CA PRO A 161 -37.79 19.20 -23.05
C PRO A 161 -37.72 18.38 -21.75
N VAL A 162 -38.68 18.58 -20.85
CA VAL A 162 -38.70 17.90 -19.54
C VAL A 162 -38.91 16.39 -19.71
N GLU A 163 -39.66 15.95 -20.71
CA GLU A 163 -39.85 14.54 -21.05
C GLU A 163 -38.55 13.91 -21.57
N GLU A 164 -37.77 14.64 -22.37
CA GLU A 164 -36.47 14.18 -22.84
C GLU A 164 -35.47 14.03 -21.68
N LEU A 165 -35.45 15.00 -20.75
CA LEU A 165 -34.65 14.89 -19.53
C LEU A 165 -35.09 13.70 -18.69
N ALA A 166 -36.39 13.49 -18.51
CA ALA A 166 -36.92 12.38 -17.71
C ALA A 166 -36.49 11.01 -18.26
N GLN A 167 -36.53 10.82 -19.58
CA GLN A 167 -36.02 9.60 -20.22
C GLN A 167 -34.53 9.38 -19.95
N LYS A 168 -33.70 10.43 -20.05
CA LYS A 168 -32.26 10.36 -19.75
C LYS A 168 -32.00 10.04 -18.28
N ILE A 169 -32.77 10.61 -17.35
CA ILE A 169 -32.67 10.33 -15.91
C ILE A 169 -32.97 8.85 -15.65
N ILE A 170 -34.08 8.32 -16.17
CA ILE A 170 -34.48 6.92 -15.96
C ILE A 170 -33.44 5.97 -16.54
N ALA A 171 -32.97 6.21 -17.77
CA ALA A 171 -31.95 5.37 -18.40
C ALA A 171 -30.66 5.30 -17.56
N LYS A 172 -30.23 6.44 -16.99
CA LYS A 172 -29.06 6.50 -16.11
C LYS A 172 -29.32 5.82 -14.75
N ALA A 173 -30.49 6.03 -14.15
CA ALA A 173 -30.87 5.40 -12.89
C ALA A 173 -30.94 3.88 -13.03
N ASP A 174 -31.54 3.36 -14.10
CA ASP A 174 -31.62 1.93 -14.39
C ASP A 174 -30.22 1.33 -14.60
N ALA A 175 -29.35 2.01 -15.39
CA ALA A 175 -27.98 1.55 -15.59
C ALA A 175 -27.17 1.53 -14.28
N PHE A 176 -27.32 2.56 -13.44
CA PHE A 176 -26.68 2.62 -12.12
C PHE A 176 -27.20 1.52 -11.19
N ALA A 177 -28.51 1.30 -11.13
CA ALA A 177 -29.13 0.27 -10.29
C ALA A 177 -28.64 -1.14 -10.68
N LEU A 178 -28.55 -1.44 -11.97
CA LEU A 178 -28.01 -2.71 -12.45
C LEU A 178 -26.52 -2.88 -12.12
N ALA A 179 -25.70 -1.86 -12.38
CA ALA A 179 -24.27 -1.91 -12.12
C ALA A 179 -23.95 -2.01 -10.63
N SER A 180 -24.56 -1.17 -9.80
CA SER A 180 -24.36 -1.18 -8.34
C SER A 180 -24.88 -2.48 -7.72
N GLY A 181 -26.04 -2.98 -8.15
CA GLY A 181 -26.58 -4.27 -7.71
C GLY A 181 -25.64 -5.43 -8.04
N ALA A 182 -25.05 -5.45 -9.24
CA ALA A 182 -24.09 -6.48 -9.64
C ALA A 182 -22.80 -6.44 -8.79
N LEU A 183 -22.31 -5.25 -8.43
CA LEU A 183 -21.13 -5.09 -7.57
C LEU A 183 -21.40 -5.53 -6.14
N ILE A 184 -22.55 -5.14 -5.57
CA ILE A 184 -22.97 -5.55 -4.23
C ILE A 184 -23.15 -7.08 -4.18
N GLY A 185 -23.72 -7.68 -5.22
CA GLY A 185 -23.84 -9.13 -5.35
C GLY A 185 -22.49 -9.85 -5.42
N GLN A 186 -21.52 -9.31 -6.17
CA GLN A 186 -20.15 -9.85 -6.18
C GLN A 186 -19.50 -9.80 -4.80
N ARG A 187 -19.66 -8.69 -4.06
CA ARG A 187 -19.13 -8.56 -2.69
C ARG A 187 -19.72 -9.62 -1.76
N GLN A 188 -21.03 -9.81 -1.79
CA GLN A 188 -21.71 -10.86 -1.01
C GLN A 188 -21.20 -12.25 -1.40
N TRP A 189 -21.04 -12.52 -2.68
CA TRP A 189 -20.49 -13.79 -3.15
C TRP A 189 -19.06 -14.05 -2.65
N TYR A 190 -18.19 -13.03 -2.64
CA TYR A 190 -16.84 -13.16 -2.09
C TYR A 190 -16.85 -13.38 -0.57
N GLU A 191 -17.74 -12.71 0.17
CA GLU A 191 -17.93 -12.95 1.61
C GLU A 191 -18.40 -14.39 1.87
N ASP A 192 -19.42 -14.85 1.14
CA ASP A 192 -19.92 -16.22 1.24
C ASP A 192 -18.83 -17.24 0.89
N ALA A 193 -18.01 -16.97 -0.15
CA ALA A 193 -16.90 -17.81 -0.52
C ALA A 193 -15.86 -17.90 0.61
N LEU A 194 -15.49 -16.77 1.23
CA LEU A 194 -14.54 -16.74 2.35
C LEU A 194 -15.10 -17.44 3.60
N GLU A 195 -16.39 -17.29 3.88
CA GLU A 195 -17.08 -17.98 4.97
C GLU A 195 -17.18 -19.48 4.74
N SER A 196 -17.42 -19.90 3.50
CA SER A 196 -17.54 -21.32 3.12
C SER A 196 -16.25 -22.13 3.35
N LEU A 197 -15.09 -21.46 3.39
CA LEU A 197 -13.82 -22.10 3.73
C LEU A 197 -13.78 -22.61 5.18
N GLY A 198 -14.65 -22.11 6.06
CA GLY A 198 -14.71 -22.49 7.47
C GLY A 198 -13.53 -21.94 8.30
N PRO A 199 -13.53 -22.18 9.63
CA PRO A 199 -12.53 -21.62 10.54
C PRO A 199 -11.13 -22.21 10.36
N ASP A 200 -11.02 -23.46 9.89
CA ASP A 200 -9.76 -24.20 9.76
C ASP A 200 -9.06 -23.98 8.40
N ALA A 201 -9.54 -23.01 7.60
CA ALA A 201 -8.95 -22.68 6.31
C ALA A 201 -7.49 -22.27 6.45
N THR A 202 -6.65 -22.71 5.53
CA THR A 202 -5.25 -22.28 5.45
C THR A 202 -5.14 -20.89 4.83
N THR A 203 -4.05 -20.18 5.15
CA THR A 203 -3.71 -18.89 4.53
C THR A 203 -3.72 -18.97 3.00
N ALA A 204 -3.18 -20.04 2.42
CA ALA A 204 -3.17 -20.23 0.97
C ALA A 204 -4.59 -20.35 0.39
N GLN A 205 -5.51 -21.07 1.04
CA GLN A 205 -6.91 -21.17 0.59
C GLN A 205 -7.64 -19.83 0.67
N ILE A 206 -7.37 -19.05 1.72
CA ILE A 206 -7.95 -17.70 1.88
C ILE A 206 -7.43 -16.76 0.79
N GLU A 207 -6.12 -16.81 0.51
CA GLU A 207 -5.47 -15.95 -0.49
C GLU A 207 -5.83 -16.34 -1.94
N ASP A 208 -6.18 -17.60 -2.19
CA ASP A 208 -6.64 -18.09 -3.51
C ASP A 208 -7.96 -17.42 -3.97
N ILE A 209 -8.74 -16.86 -3.04
CA ILE A 209 -9.90 -16.03 -3.37
C ILE A 209 -9.40 -14.73 -4.02
N THR A 210 -9.37 -14.73 -5.35
CA THR A 210 -9.00 -13.58 -6.16
C THR A 210 -10.17 -12.61 -6.22
N VAL A 211 -10.06 -11.47 -5.54
CA VAL A 211 -11.10 -10.44 -5.53
C VAL A 211 -10.96 -9.58 -6.78
N SER A 212 -12.00 -9.57 -7.62
CA SER A 212 -12.07 -8.68 -8.77
C SER A 212 -13.51 -8.23 -8.98
N TYR A 213 -13.69 -6.92 -9.10
CA TYR A 213 -15.00 -6.32 -9.32
C TYR A 213 -15.14 -5.90 -10.78
N SER A 214 -16.22 -6.33 -11.40
CA SER A 214 -16.63 -5.83 -12.71
C SER A 214 -18.10 -5.49 -12.69
N ALA A 215 -18.44 -4.24 -12.99
CA ALA A 215 -19.78 -3.95 -13.43
C ALA A 215 -19.90 -4.62 -14.81
N ALA A 216 -20.85 -5.53 -14.99
CA ALA A 216 -21.14 -6.06 -16.32
C ALA A 216 -21.26 -4.87 -17.27
N ALA A 217 -20.56 -4.89 -18.40
CA ALA A 217 -20.65 -3.84 -19.40
C ALA A 217 -22.11 -3.75 -19.82
N VAL A 218 -22.85 -2.80 -19.27
CA VAL A 218 -24.10 -2.37 -19.87
C VAL A 218 -23.65 -1.84 -21.22
N ALA A 219 -23.99 -2.56 -22.29
CA ALA A 219 -23.84 -2.09 -23.65
C ALA A 219 -24.75 -0.88 -23.83
N THR A 220 -24.40 0.23 -23.21
CA THR A 220 -24.84 1.56 -23.60
C THR A 220 -24.15 1.81 -24.92
N GLN A 221 -24.91 1.54 -25.99
CA GLN A 221 -24.67 2.09 -27.31
C GLN A 221 -24.29 3.56 -27.11
N GLU A 222 -23.07 3.89 -27.52
CA GLU A 222 -22.49 5.22 -27.42
C GLU A 222 -23.51 6.25 -27.92
N ALA A 223 -23.97 7.12 -27.03
CA ALA A 223 -24.37 8.45 -27.44
C ALA A 223 -23.06 9.16 -27.79
N THR A 224 -22.68 9.06 -29.06
CA THR A 224 -21.89 10.09 -29.71
C THR A 224 -22.59 11.42 -29.43
N ASP A 225 -22.02 12.21 -28.54
CA ASP A 225 -21.90 13.66 -28.65
C ASP A 225 -21.07 14.14 -27.46
N GLY A 226 -19.75 13.98 -27.63
CA GLY A 226 -18.86 15.00 -27.09
C GLY A 226 -19.08 16.26 -27.93
N ASP A 227 -19.82 17.23 -27.40
CA ASP A 227 -19.64 18.61 -27.84
C ASP A 227 -18.81 19.36 -26.79
N SER A 228 -17.54 19.46 -27.14
CA SER A 228 -16.59 20.41 -26.60
C SER A 228 -17.03 21.82 -27.01
N SER A 229 -17.49 22.62 -26.06
CA SER A 229 -17.31 24.07 -26.14
C SER A 229 -16.33 24.52 -25.05
N ALA A 230 -15.06 24.21 -25.32
CA ALA A 230 -13.99 25.14 -24.98
C ALA A 230 -14.35 26.52 -25.57
N LEU A 231 -14.53 27.51 -24.70
CA LEU A 231 -14.65 28.91 -25.10
C LEU A 231 -13.29 29.41 -25.61
N PRO A 232 -13.17 29.94 -26.83
CA PRO A 232 -12.09 30.86 -27.15
C PRO A 232 -12.48 32.27 -26.71
N GLY A 233 -11.54 32.97 -26.06
CA GLY A 233 -11.69 34.38 -25.70
C GLY A 233 -11.63 35.32 -26.92
N ALA A 234 -12.31 36.46 -26.77
CA ALA A 234 -12.09 37.75 -27.43
C ALA A 234 -13.01 38.73 -26.69
N ASP A 235 -12.56 39.69 -25.88
CA ASP A 235 -11.79 40.89 -26.21
C ASP A 235 -12.40 41.68 -27.38
N GLY A 236 -12.77 42.95 -27.14
CA GLY A 236 -13.11 43.89 -28.21
C GLY A 236 -14.32 44.80 -27.96
N SER A 237 -14.01 46.04 -27.57
CA SER A 237 -14.78 47.29 -27.66
C SER A 237 -15.86 47.38 -28.77
N ALA A 238 -16.95 48.09 -28.50
CA ALA A 238 -17.12 49.51 -28.85
C ALA A 238 -18.62 49.91 -28.91
N SER A 239 -18.87 51.10 -28.33
CA SER A 239 -19.98 52.05 -28.56
C SER A 239 -21.39 51.70 -28.09
#